data_AF-A0A960LJ82-F1
#
_entry.id   AF-A0A960LJ82-F1
#
_cell.length_a   1.000
_cell.length_b   1.000
_cell.length_c   1.000
_cell.angle_alpha   90.00
_cell.angle_beta   90.00
_cell.angle_gamma   90.00
#
_symmetry.space_group_name_H-M   'P 1'
#
loop_
_entity.id
_entity.type
_entity.pdbx_description
1 polymer ?
#
loop_
_entity_poly.entity_id
_entity_poly.type
_entity_poly.pdbx_seq_one_letter_code
_entity_poly.pdbx_strand_id
1 'polypeptide(L)'
;MQQTPLDRWLRRKFIYITRVYCNTLPGDLPPGLTVEEAPEESGGRYLYKMTVSNDAVLKAVVEELQSRNITYTSRVEDRNVWYGKFLNNPHKSFTYRCTWIMIGMTGLIFAISGAPGKIWDSLADEEVEEEVVAESQDENVKIFQKRETLIEIDSVK
;
A
#
# COMPACT_ATOMS: atom_id res chain seq x y z
N MET A 1 14.53 -1.71 7.83
CA MET A 1 13.15 -2.09 7.43
C MET A 1 13.22 -2.83 6.12
N GLN A 2 12.77 -4.09 6.11
CA GLN A 2 12.91 -4.98 4.96
C GLN A 2 11.89 -4.58 3.88
N GLN A 3 12.37 -4.28 2.67
CA GLN A 3 11.48 -4.02 1.54
C GLN A 3 10.69 -5.29 1.21
N THR A 4 9.38 -5.13 1.03
CA THR A 4 8.49 -6.23 0.70
C THR A 4 8.89 -6.87 -0.64
N PRO A 5 8.64 -8.18 -0.86
CA PRO A 5 8.91 -8.83 -2.14
C PRO A 5 8.22 -8.14 -3.32
N LEU A 6 7.00 -7.61 -3.09
CA LEU A 6 6.24 -6.86 -4.09
C LEU A 6 6.95 -5.56 -4.47
N ASP A 7 7.45 -4.79 -3.49
CA ASP A 7 8.16 -3.54 -3.73
C ASP A 7 9.43 -3.79 -4.57
N ARG A 8 10.18 -4.86 -4.27
CA ARG A 8 11.34 -5.28 -5.07
C ARG A 8 10.96 -5.66 -6.50
N TRP A 9 9.85 -6.38 -6.67
CA TRP A 9 9.34 -6.75 -8.00
C TRP A 9 8.93 -5.51 -8.81
N LEU A 10 8.22 -4.56 -8.19
CA LEU A 10 7.84 -3.29 -8.79
C LEU A 10 9.06 -2.48 -9.23
N ARG A 11 10.10 -2.37 -8.40
CA ARG A 11 11.33 -1.67 -8.81
C ARG A 11 12.01 -2.35 -9.98
N ARG A 12 12.16 -3.66 -9.92
CA ARG A 12 12.79 -4.42 -11.01
C ARG A 12 12.03 -4.28 -12.32
N LYS A 13 10.71 -4.20 -12.26
CA LYS A 13 9.87 -4.13 -13.47
C LYS A 13 9.77 -2.72 -14.05
N PHE A 14 9.73 -1.68 -13.22
CA PHE A 14 9.38 -0.32 -13.66
C PHE A 14 10.49 0.72 -13.49
N ILE A 15 11.44 0.50 -12.60
CA ILE A 15 12.51 1.47 -12.28
C ILE A 15 13.83 1.02 -12.86
N TYR A 16 14.20 -0.25 -12.71
CA TYR A 16 15.51 -0.69 -13.13
C TYR A 16 15.60 -0.83 -14.64
N ILE A 17 16.58 -0.13 -15.22
CA ILE A 17 17.08 -0.37 -16.57
C ILE A 17 18.42 -1.08 -16.42
N THR A 18 18.67 -2.05 -17.29
CA THR A 18 20.00 -2.64 -17.41
C THR A 18 20.70 -2.03 -18.60
N ARG A 19 21.87 -1.45 -18.36
CA ARG A 19 22.79 -0.99 -19.40
C ARG A 19 23.88 -2.03 -19.57
N VAL A 20 24.07 -2.48 -20.79
CA VAL A 20 25.12 -3.43 -21.16
C VAL A 20 26.14 -2.68 -22.01
N TYR A 21 27.39 -2.70 -21.58
CA TYR A 21 28.51 -2.07 -22.25
C TYR A 21 29.33 -3.14 -22.97
N CYS A 22 29.66 -2.90 -24.24
CA CYS A 22 30.48 -3.80 -25.03
C CYS A 22 31.42 -3.03 -25.99
N ASN A 23 32.47 -3.71 -26.45
CA ASN A 23 33.41 -3.15 -27.43
C ASN A 23 32.96 -3.39 -28.87
N THR A 24 32.19 -4.45 -29.08
CA THR A 24 31.75 -4.89 -30.40
C THR A 24 30.27 -5.22 -30.33
N LEU A 25 29.51 -4.72 -31.30
CA LEU A 25 28.09 -5.07 -31.43
C LEU A 25 27.96 -6.44 -32.10
N PRO A 26 27.16 -7.36 -31.55
CA PRO A 26 26.74 -8.53 -32.29
C PRO A 26 25.81 -8.09 -33.44
N GLY A 27 25.87 -8.80 -34.58
CA GLY A 27 25.08 -8.45 -35.77
C GLY A 27 23.58 -8.67 -35.58
N ASP A 28 23.20 -9.65 -34.75
CA ASP A 28 21.81 -10.03 -34.52
C ASP A 28 21.35 -9.52 -33.15
N LEU A 29 20.81 -8.31 -33.12
CA LEU A 29 20.27 -7.72 -31.89
C LEU A 29 18.74 -7.88 -31.84
N PRO A 30 18.19 -8.30 -30.68
CA PRO A 30 16.75 -8.41 -30.52
C PRO A 30 16.07 -7.03 -30.63
N PRO A 31 14.84 -6.96 -31.17
CA PRO A 31 14.12 -5.70 -31.34
C PRO A 31 13.76 -5.06 -29.99
N GLY A 32 13.70 -3.72 -29.97
CA GLY A 32 13.37 -2.95 -28.77
C GLY A 32 14.58 -2.60 -27.89
N LEU A 33 15.79 -2.78 -28.41
CA LEU A 33 17.04 -2.32 -27.82
C LEU A 33 17.36 -0.89 -28.28
N THR A 34 17.79 -0.03 -27.36
CA THR A 34 18.39 1.26 -27.72
C THR A 34 19.90 1.13 -27.65
N VAL A 35 20.56 1.23 -28.80
CA VAL A 35 22.02 1.21 -28.91
C VAL A 35 22.51 2.64 -29.05
N GLU A 36 23.39 3.05 -28.15
CA GLU A 36 24.07 4.34 -28.15
C GLU A 36 25.57 4.09 -28.20
N GLU A 37 26.31 4.96 -28.88
CA GLU A 37 27.77 4.98 -28.74
C GLU A 37 28.09 5.57 -27.35
N ALA A 38 29.04 4.96 -26.64
CA ALA A 38 29.29 5.33 -25.25
C ALA A 38 29.85 6.76 -25.18
N PRO A 39 29.30 7.63 -24.30
CA PRO A 39 29.84 8.98 -24.12
C PRO A 39 31.27 8.91 -23.56
N GLU A 40 32.14 9.76 -24.10
CA GLU A 40 33.58 9.87 -23.77
C GLU A 40 33.85 9.96 -22.25
N GLU A 41 32.90 10.49 -21.48
CA GLU A 41 32.93 10.62 -20.02
C GLU A 41 33.07 9.28 -19.27
N SER A 42 32.76 8.14 -19.90
CA SER A 42 32.84 6.82 -19.25
C SER A 42 34.28 6.26 -19.11
N GLY A 43 35.32 7.00 -19.50
CA GLY A 43 36.71 6.56 -19.30
C GLY A 43 37.15 5.43 -20.25
N GLY A 44 36.68 5.48 -21.51
CA GLY A 44 37.36 4.91 -22.68
C GLY A 44 37.44 3.38 -22.84
N ARG A 45 36.81 2.56 -21.97
CA ARG A 45 36.92 1.09 -22.09
C ARG A 45 35.90 0.41 -23.00
N TYR A 46 34.74 1.04 -23.24
CA TYR A 46 33.64 0.44 -24.02
C TYR A 46 33.17 1.41 -25.10
N LEU A 47 32.92 0.87 -26.30
CA LEU A 47 32.55 1.66 -27.47
C LEU A 47 31.03 1.80 -27.60
N TYR A 48 30.29 0.77 -27.20
CA TYR A 48 28.84 0.71 -27.32
C TYR A 48 28.16 0.53 -25.96
N LYS A 49 27.00 1.18 -25.84
CA LYS A 49 26.09 1.13 -24.71
C LYS A 49 24.72 0.69 -25.20
N MET A 50 24.28 -0.46 -24.70
CA MET A 50 22.99 -1.03 -25.01
C MET A 50 22.06 -0.85 -23.80
N THR A 51 20.94 -0.18 -24.00
CA THR A 51 19.95 0.07 -22.94
C THR A 51 18.80 -0.90 -23.07
N VAL A 52 18.64 -1.78 -22.08
CA VAL A 52 17.61 -2.82 -22.03
C VAL A 52 16.65 -2.55 -20.87
N SER A 53 15.35 -2.60 -21.15
CA SER A 53 14.30 -2.46 -20.13
C SER A 53 13.53 -3.74 -19.83
N ASN A 54 13.64 -4.76 -20.68
CA ASN A 54 12.93 -6.02 -20.53
C ASN A 54 13.91 -7.15 -20.19
N ASP A 55 13.62 -7.89 -19.12
CA ASP A 55 14.45 -9.02 -18.67
C ASP A 55 14.57 -10.13 -19.74
N ALA A 56 13.52 -10.36 -20.53
CA ALA A 56 13.57 -11.34 -21.61
C ALA A 56 14.56 -10.92 -22.71
N VAL A 57 14.54 -9.64 -23.08
CA VAL A 57 15.46 -9.06 -24.06
C VAL A 57 16.89 -9.05 -23.51
N LEU A 58 17.06 -8.76 -22.22
CA LEU A 58 18.37 -8.76 -21.57
C LEU A 58 19.00 -10.15 -21.63
N LYS A 59 18.23 -11.20 -21.35
CA LYS A 59 18.71 -12.58 -21.45
C LYS A 59 19.14 -12.93 -22.87
N ALA A 60 18.34 -12.58 -23.86
CA ALA A 60 18.68 -12.80 -25.27
C ALA A 60 19.97 -12.07 -25.67
N VAL A 61 20.14 -10.80 -25.26
CA VAL A 61 21.37 -10.04 -25.53
C VAL A 61 22.58 -10.67 -24.82
N VAL A 62 22.44 -11.09 -23.57
CA VAL A 62 23.52 -11.73 -22.80
C VAL A 62 23.92 -13.06 -23.43
N GLU A 63 22.95 -13.88 -23.83
CA GLU A 63 23.18 -15.15 -24.50
C GLU A 63 23.93 -14.96 -25.82
N GLU A 64 23.56 -13.95 -26.61
CA GLU A 64 24.24 -13.62 -27.87
C GLU A 64 25.66 -13.09 -27.67
N LEU A 65 25.89 -12.29 -26.63
CA LEU A 65 27.23 -11.82 -26.29
C LEU A 65 28.12 -12.97 -25.81
N GLN A 66 27.56 -13.91 -25.06
CA GLN A 66 28.25 -15.11 -24.59
C GLN A 66 28.57 -16.06 -25.75
N SER A 67 27.62 -16.30 -26.65
CA SER A 67 27.81 -17.20 -27.80
C SER A 67 28.96 -16.74 -28.70
N ARG A 68 29.17 -15.42 -28.82
CA ARG A 68 30.24 -14.79 -29.59
C ARG A 68 31.52 -14.50 -28.80
N ASN A 69 31.60 -14.91 -27.52
CA ASN A 69 32.72 -14.60 -26.62
C ASN A 69 33.09 -13.11 -26.54
N ILE A 70 32.08 -12.23 -26.66
CA ILE A 70 32.27 -10.78 -26.56
C ILE A 70 32.29 -10.39 -25.09
N THR A 71 33.34 -9.68 -24.66
CA THR A 71 33.41 -9.17 -23.29
C THR A 71 32.39 -8.05 -23.11
N TYR A 72 31.57 -8.16 -22.06
CA TYR A 72 30.56 -7.16 -21.72
C TYR A 72 30.58 -6.85 -20.22
N THR A 73 30.06 -5.67 -19.86
CA THR A 73 29.79 -5.30 -18.48
C THR A 73 28.35 -4.84 -18.38
N SER A 74 27.57 -5.42 -17.47
CA SER A 74 26.22 -4.95 -17.17
C SER A 74 26.24 -4.02 -15.94
N ARG A 75 25.48 -2.93 -16.01
CA ARG A 75 25.21 -2.04 -14.89
C ARG A 75 23.70 -1.84 -14.78
N VAL A 76 23.17 -1.98 -13.58
CA VAL A 76 21.78 -1.67 -13.29
C VAL A 76 21.72 -0.21 -12.88
N GLU A 77 20.93 0.57 -13.59
CA GLU A 77 20.69 1.98 -13.30
C GLU A 77 19.20 2.25 -13.12
N ASP A 78 18.91 3.30 -12.37
CA ASP A 78 17.54 3.77 -12.21
C ASP A 78 17.09 4.54 -13.45
N ARG A 79 15.96 4.11 -14.01
CA ARG A 79 15.29 4.84 -15.08
C ARG A 79 14.84 6.19 -14.55
N ASN A 80 15.29 7.25 -15.21
CA ASN A 80 14.82 8.60 -14.93
C ASN A 80 13.40 8.78 -15.48
N VAL A 81 12.40 8.37 -14.71
CA VAL A 81 10.98 8.66 -14.99
C VAL A 81 10.39 9.48 -13.88
N TRP A 82 9.38 10.29 -14.21
CA TRP A 82 8.67 11.13 -13.25
C TRP A 82 8.09 10.33 -12.06
N TYR A 83 7.61 9.11 -12.30
CA TYR A 83 7.13 8.19 -11.26
C TYR A 83 8.26 7.42 -10.54
N GLY A 84 9.49 7.46 -11.05
CA GLY A 84 10.65 6.83 -10.43
C GLY A 84 10.90 7.36 -9.02
N LYS A 85 10.70 8.66 -8.79
CA LYS A 85 10.81 9.28 -7.46
C LYS A 85 9.75 8.79 -6.45
N PHE A 86 8.59 8.36 -6.95
CA PHE A 86 7.53 7.81 -6.10
C PHE A 86 7.78 6.36 -5.70
N LEU A 87 8.34 5.57 -6.62
CA LEU A 87 8.60 4.13 -6.40
C LEU A 87 9.99 3.87 -5.77
N ASN A 88 10.97 4.74 -6.01
CA ASN A 88 12.33 4.64 -5.51
C ASN A 88 12.53 5.47 -4.24
N ASN A 89 11.69 5.23 -3.22
CA ASN A 89 11.91 5.85 -1.92
C ASN A 89 12.65 4.86 -0.99
N PRO A 90 13.94 5.08 -0.69
CA PRO A 90 14.73 4.12 0.10
C PRO A 90 14.20 3.95 1.53
N HIS A 91 13.49 4.94 2.06
CA HIS A 91 13.06 4.96 3.45
C HIS A 91 11.60 4.52 3.68
N LYS A 92 10.76 4.40 2.65
CA LYS A 92 9.35 4.02 2.80
C LYS A 92 8.90 3.07 1.70
N SER A 93 8.31 1.93 2.08
CA SER A 93 7.76 0.95 1.13
C SER A 93 6.56 1.53 0.39
N PHE A 94 6.54 1.41 -0.94
CA PHE A 94 5.42 1.87 -1.76
C PHE A 94 4.09 1.25 -1.32
N THR A 95 4.10 -0.06 -1.03
CA THR A 95 2.91 -0.79 -0.56
C THR A 95 2.33 -0.21 0.72
N TYR A 96 3.19 0.18 1.67
CA TYR A 96 2.77 0.81 2.92
C TYR A 96 2.02 2.12 2.65
N ARG A 97 2.52 2.94 1.71
CA ARG A 97 1.85 4.19 1.32
C ARG A 97 0.48 3.92 0.69
N CYS A 98 0.37 2.93 -0.20
CA CYS A 98 -0.92 2.52 -0.76
C CYS A 98 -1.88 2.01 0.31
N THR A 99 -1.39 1.21 1.27
CA THR A 99 -2.21 0.71 2.38
C THR A 99 -2.80 1.85 3.21
N TRP A 100 -2.00 2.87 3.57
CA TRP A 100 -2.52 4.03 4.29
C TRP A 100 -3.53 4.85 3.49
N ILE A 101 -3.33 5.00 2.17
CA ILE A 101 -4.29 5.67 1.31
C ILE A 101 -5.61 4.89 1.27
N MET A 102 -5.55 3.56 1.17
CA MET A 102 -6.75 2.70 1.18
C MET A 102 -7.48 2.80 2.52
N ILE A 103 -6.78 2.70 3.65
CA ILE A 103 -7.36 2.86 4.99
C ILE A 103 -7.99 4.25 5.14
N GLY A 104 -7.29 5.30 4.71
CA GLY A 104 -7.80 6.66 4.74
C GLY A 104 -9.06 6.83 3.87
N MET A 105 -9.08 6.26 2.67
CA MET A 105 -10.26 6.28 1.78
C MET A 105 -11.43 5.51 2.38
N THR A 106 -11.20 4.32 2.93
CA THR A 106 -12.25 3.54 3.60
C THR A 106 -12.80 4.29 4.81
N GLY A 107 -11.93 4.88 5.63
CA GLY A 107 -12.34 5.71 6.76
C GLY A 107 -13.13 6.95 6.33
N LEU A 108 -12.73 7.60 5.23
CA LEU A 108 -13.44 8.74 4.67
C LEU A 108 -14.83 8.35 4.18
N ILE A 109 -14.94 7.24 3.43
CA ILE A 109 -16.23 6.72 2.96
C ILE A 109 -17.12 6.38 4.16
N PHE A 110 -16.56 5.74 5.19
CA PHE A 110 -17.29 5.39 6.40
C PHE A 110 -17.79 6.63 7.16
N ALA A 111 -16.95 7.67 7.26
CA ALA A 111 -17.31 8.95 7.87
C ALA A 111 -18.43 9.67 7.10
N ILE A 112 -18.33 9.71 5.76
CA ILE A 112 -19.34 10.35 4.90
C ILE A 112 -20.65 9.54 4.86
N SER A 113 -20.59 8.22 5.01
CA SER A 113 -21.76 7.33 4.98
C SER A 113 -22.74 7.54 6.14
N GLY A 114 -22.40 8.33 7.17
CA GLY A 114 -23.28 8.58 8.33
C GLY A 114 -23.50 7.36 9.23
N ALA A 115 -22.81 6.25 8.97
CA ALA A 115 -22.76 5.07 9.84
C ALA A 115 -22.37 5.40 11.30
N PRO A 116 -21.38 6.28 11.59
CA PRO A 116 -21.08 6.62 12.98
C PRO A 116 -22.23 7.31 13.70
N GLY A 117 -23.06 8.12 13.00
CA GLY A 117 -24.24 8.75 13.61
C GLY A 117 -25.29 7.72 14.03
N LYS A 118 -25.60 6.76 13.15
CA LYS A 118 -26.56 5.68 13.47
C LYS A 118 -26.11 4.74 14.58
N ILE A 119 -24.81 4.50 14.69
CA ILE A 119 -24.24 3.69 15.77
C ILE A 119 -24.31 4.48 17.09
N TRP A 120 -24.07 5.79 17.06
CA TRP A 120 -24.22 6.66 18.23
C TRP A 120 -25.67 6.77 18.69
N ASP A 121 -26.62 6.95 17.77
CA ASP A 121 -28.05 7.00 18.11
C ASP A 121 -28.53 5.67 18.71
N SER A 122 -28.07 4.54 18.16
CA SER A 122 -28.38 3.20 18.72
C SER A 122 -27.81 2.96 20.12
N LEU A 123 -26.66 3.56 20.45
CA LEU A 123 -26.06 3.44 21.79
C LEU A 123 -26.71 4.42 22.78
N ALA A 124 -27.14 5.59 22.31
CA ALA A 124 -27.84 6.56 23.13
C ALA A 124 -29.26 6.11 23.47
N ASP A 125 -29.97 5.48 22.53
CA ASP A 125 -31.32 4.91 22.79
C ASP A 125 -31.26 3.77 23.82
N GLU A 126 -30.17 2.99 23.85
CA GLU A 126 -29.99 1.88 24.81
C GLU A 126 -29.75 2.39 26.25
N GLU A 127 -28.99 3.49 26.42
CA GLU A 127 -28.81 4.14 27.73
C GLU A 127 -30.12 4.77 28.26
N VAL A 128 -30.94 5.34 27.38
CA VAL A 128 -32.21 5.97 27.77
C VAL A 128 -33.27 4.93 28.15
N GLU A 129 -33.32 3.78 27.47
CA GLU A 129 -34.23 2.70 27.85
C GLU A 129 -33.88 2.10 29.22
N GLU A 130 -32.59 1.92 29.55
CA GLU A 130 -32.19 1.44 30.87
C GLU A 130 -32.56 2.41 32.01
N GLU A 131 -32.41 3.72 31.79
CA GLU A 131 -32.72 4.73 32.81
C GLU A 131 -34.24 4.84 33.05
N VAL A 132 -35.06 4.78 32.00
CA VAL A 132 -36.53 4.80 32.11
C VAL A 132 -37.06 3.53 32.80
N VAL A 133 -36.48 2.36 32.53
CA VAL A 133 -36.87 1.12 33.20
C VAL A 133 -36.50 1.17 34.68
N ALA A 134 -35.32 1.70 35.04
CA ALA A 134 -34.90 1.87 36.42
C ALA A 134 -35.82 2.83 37.21
N GLU A 135 -36.19 3.97 36.62
CA GLU A 135 -37.07 4.95 37.27
C GLU A 135 -38.50 4.41 37.47
N SER A 136 -39.03 3.67 36.49
CA SER A 136 -40.36 3.05 36.57
C SER A 136 -40.45 1.93 37.63
N GLN A 137 -39.34 1.22 37.90
CA GLN A 137 -39.29 0.21 38.95
C GLN A 137 -39.30 0.86 40.34
N ASP A 138 -38.56 1.95 40.53
CA ASP A 138 -38.51 2.68 41.79
C ASP A 138 -39.84 3.34 42.16
N GLU A 139 -40.58 3.85 41.16
CA GLU A 139 -41.91 4.43 41.39
C GLU A 139 -42.93 3.35 41.80
N ASN A 140 -42.90 2.19 41.16
CA ASN A 140 -43.76 1.06 41.53
C ASN A 140 -43.46 0.55 42.95
N VAL A 141 -42.19 0.43 43.34
CA VAL A 141 -41.81 0.02 44.71
C VAL A 141 -42.35 1.00 45.76
N LYS A 142 -42.29 2.32 45.50
CA LYS A 142 -42.85 3.35 46.39
C LYS A 142 -44.37 3.25 46.51
N ILE A 143 -45.08 2.95 45.42
CA ILE A 143 -46.53 2.77 45.42
C ILE A 143 -46.93 1.52 46.24
N PHE A 144 -46.16 0.43 46.14
CA PHE A 144 -46.41 -0.79 46.93
C PHE A 144 -46.21 -0.56 48.44
N GLN A 145 -45.13 0.08 48.87
CA GLN A 145 -44.93 0.42 50.29
C GLN A 145 -46.03 1.36 50.85
N LYS A 146 -46.49 2.30 50.03
CA LYS A 146 -47.59 3.20 50.40
C LYS A 146 -48.93 2.46 50.55
N ARG A 147 -49.14 1.34 49.85
CA ARG A 147 -50.36 0.52 49.98
C ARG A 147 -50.33 -0.38 51.20
N GLU A 148 -49.18 -0.97 51.55
CA GLU A 148 -49.05 -1.80 52.75
C GLU A 148 -49.32 -0.98 54.03
N THR A 149 -48.78 0.23 54.11
CA THR A 149 -49.02 1.15 55.23
C THR A 149 -50.49 1.59 55.36
N LEU A 150 -51.24 1.68 54.25
CA LEU A 150 -52.67 2.00 54.29
C LEU A 150 -53.54 0.82 54.74
N ILE A 151 -53.14 -0.42 54.43
CA ILE A 151 -53.86 -1.64 54.83
C ILE A 151 -53.71 -1.90 56.35
N GLU A 152 -52.55 -1.60 56.94
CA GLU A 152 -52.37 -1.69 58.40
C GLU A 152 -53.31 -0.75 59.17
N ILE A 153 -53.57 0.44 58.64
CA ILE A 153 -54.41 1.46 59.31
C ILE A 153 -55.89 1.06 59.33
N ASP A 154 -56.38 0.34 58.32
CA ASP A 154 -57.78 -0.13 58.25
C ASP A 154 -58.05 -1.42 59.05
N SER A 155 -57.02 -2.16 59.49
CA SER A 155 -57.21 -3.37 60.32
C SER A 155 -57.31 -3.11 61.84
N VAL A 156 -57.11 -1.86 62.27
CA VAL A 156 -57.07 -1.45 63.69
C VAL A 156 -58.32 -0.67 64.13
N LYS A 157 -59.38 -0.65 63.31
CA LYS A 157 -60.70 -0.09 63.65
C LYS A 157 -61.77 -1.17 63.68
#